data_AF-A0A0L8TR18-F1
#
_entry.id   AF-A0A0L8TR18-F1
#
_cell.length_a   1.000
_cell.length_b   1.000
_cell.length_c   1.000
_cell.angle_alpha   90.00
_cell.angle_beta   90.00
_cell.angle_gamma   90.00
#
_symmetry.space_group_name_H-M   'P 1'
#
loop_
_entity.id
_entity.type
_entity.pdbx_description
1 polymer ?
#
loop_
_entity_poly.entity_id
_entity_poly.type
_entity_poly.pdbx_seq_one_letter_code
_entity_poly.pdbx_strand_id
1 'polypeptide(L)'
;MSMKATLSLSVLTLSILMASPSAFAAKRGPSAVTVVTEQVETHEINQSLSLIGKLKAAESVVVASEVAGKVKQIAVKANQNVQQNQLLIQLDDDKAQAALVEAKAYLKDEERKLKEFQRLVKRNAITQTEIDAQKASVEIAQARLDAAKANLADLHITAPFSGTVGFIDFSRGKMVSAGTELLTLDDLSVMELDLQIPERYLSMLSVGMEVAAKTSAWGEQRFSGKVTGIDTRISAETLNLRVRIEFDNPENQLKPGMLMNASLAFPAIKAPIIPVQALEYSGTKRFVYVIDENNKATRQEVLLGARVDNEVVIESGVEIGDKIVVQGIVNMRDGVEVKEIVAPLKANTTDVTRNDSESVEEEN
;
A
#
# COMPACT_ATOMS: atom_id res chain seq x y z
N MET A 1 52.89 -89.76 -6.69
CA MET A 1 54.24 -89.15 -6.73
C MET A 1 54.09 -87.75 -6.15
N SER A 2 54.51 -87.35 -4.96
CA SER A 2 55.29 -87.87 -3.82
C SER A 2 54.72 -87.10 -2.60
N MET A 3 54.23 -87.67 -1.49
CA MET A 3 54.92 -88.48 -0.46
C MET A 3 56.10 -87.67 0.14
N LYS A 4 56.32 -87.43 1.43
CA LYS A 4 55.81 -87.84 2.76
C LYS A 4 56.58 -86.93 3.75
N ALA A 5 56.07 -86.65 4.95
CA ALA A 5 56.90 -86.62 6.17
C ALA A 5 56.03 -86.57 7.43
N THR A 6 55.98 -87.72 8.08
CA THR A 6 55.44 -88.08 9.39
C THR A 6 56.35 -87.62 10.53
N LEU A 7 55.84 -87.40 11.76
CA LEU A 7 56.07 -88.29 12.93
C LEU A 7 55.44 -87.78 14.26
N SER A 8 54.83 -88.75 14.98
CA SER A 8 54.77 -88.97 16.46
C SER A 8 54.14 -87.92 17.41
N LEU A 9 53.48 -88.23 18.54
CA LEU A 9 52.93 -89.45 19.19
C LEU A 9 52.34 -89.01 20.57
N SER A 10 51.10 -89.40 20.90
CA SER A 10 50.51 -89.65 22.26
C SER A 10 50.56 -88.54 23.35
N VAL A 11 49.51 -88.19 24.12
CA VAL A 11 48.79 -88.99 25.14
C VAL A 11 47.50 -88.25 25.59
N LEU A 12 46.39 -89.00 25.61
CA LEU A 12 45.32 -89.10 26.62
C LEU A 12 44.91 -87.90 27.51
N THR A 13 43.63 -87.50 27.41
CA THR A 13 42.64 -87.03 28.44
C THR A 13 41.50 -86.35 27.65
N LEU A 14 40.22 -86.25 28.00
CA LEU A 14 39.29 -86.75 29.01
C LEU A 14 37.90 -86.24 28.53
N SER A 15 36.84 -87.02 28.77
CA SER A 15 35.42 -86.81 28.46
C SER A 15 34.87 -85.37 28.50
N ILE A 16 33.98 -85.01 27.55
CA ILE A 16 32.72 -84.27 27.80
C ILE A 16 31.73 -84.51 26.63
N LEU A 17 30.55 -84.99 27.01
CA LEU A 17 29.32 -85.11 26.24
C LEU A 17 28.56 -83.79 26.33
N MET A 18 28.26 -83.12 25.21
CA MET A 18 27.34 -81.97 25.17
C MET A 18 26.49 -82.00 23.90
N ALA A 19 25.21 -82.34 24.09
CA ALA A 19 24.14 -82.11 23.13
C ALA A 19 23.92 -80.61 22.96
N SER A 20 23.76 -80.13 21.72
CA SER A 20 23.36 -78.75 21.43
C SER A 20 21.91 -78.72 20.94
N PRO A 21 21.01 -77.95 21.59
CA PRO A 21 19.61 -77.84 21.22
C PRO A 21 19.43 -76.85 20.05
N SER A 22 18.58 -77.22 19.09
CA SER A 22 18.12 -76.32 18.03
C SER A 22 17.28 -75.19 18.64
N ALA A 23 17.79 -73.96 18.60
CA ALA A 23 17.07 -72.78 19.03
C ALA A 23 16.01 -72.37 17.99
N PHE A 24 14.75 -72.37 18.40
CA PHE A 24 13.64 -71.73 17.69
C PHE A 24 13.87 -70.20 17.66
N ALA A 25 14.02 -69.64 16.46
CA ALA A 25 14.00 -68.19 16.26
C ALA A 25 12.54 -67.70 16.27
N ALA A 26 12.12 -67.06 17.37
CA ALA A 26 10.86 -66.35 17.44
C ALA A 26 10.92 -65.09 16.56
N LYS A 27 9.99 -65.00 15.59
CA LYS A 27 9.78 -63.83 14.73
C LYS A 27 9.29 -62.68 15.61
N ARG A 28 10.17 -61.73 15.95
CA ARG A 28 9.76 -60.45 16.57
C ARG A 28 8.86 -59.72 15.57
N GLY A 29 7.63 -59.41 15.99
CA GLY A 29 6.73 -58.51 15.25
C GLY A 29 7.36 -57.13 15.06
N PRO A 30 6.82 -56.30 14.15
CA PRO A 30 7.39 -54.99 13.84
C PRO A 30 7.53 -54.19 15.14
N SER A 31 8.77 -53.80 15.45
CA SER A 31 9.07 -52.98 16.63
C SER A 31 8.51 -51.60 16.37
N ALA A 32 7.47 -51.20 17.10
CA ALA A 32 6.96 -49.83 17.05
C ALA A 32 8.09 -48.86 17.38
N VAL A 33 8.22 -47.79 16.59
CA VAL A 33 9.27 -46.78 16.79
C VAL A 33 8.77 -45.75 17.79
N THR A 34 9.57 -45.50 18.81
CA THR A 34 9.26 -44.51 19.83
C THR A 34 9.62 -43.11 19.31
N VAL A 35 8.65 -42.19 19.30
CA VAL A 35 8.87 -40.83 18.83
C VAL A 35 8.21 -39.80 19.74
N VAL A 36 8.69 -38.56 19.64
CA VAL A 36 8.03 -37.39 20.22
C VAL A 36 7.23 -36.71 19.13
N THR A 37 5.95 -36.47 19.42
CA THR A 37 5.03 -35.82 18.49
C THR A 37 4.60 -34.46 19.00
N GLU A 38 4.29 -33.58 18.07
CA GLU A 38 3.73 -32.26 18.34
C GLU A 38 2.57 -32.03 17.39
N GLN A 39 1.59 -31.23 17.82
CA GLN A 39 0.48 -30.85 16.97
C GLN A 39 0.87 -29.61 16.19
N VAL A 40 0.51 -29.55 14.91
CA VAL A 40 0.80 -28.40 14.05
C VAL A 40 -0.02 -27.21 14.53
N GLU A 41 0.67 -26.23 15.10
CA GLU A 41 0.06 -25.00 15.62
C GLU A 41 -0.09 -23.94 14.51
N THR A 42 -1.01 -23.00 14.74
CA THR A 42 -1.16 -21.82 13.88
C THR A 42 -0.31 -20.69 14.40
N HIS A 43 0.49 -20.07 13.52
CA HIS A 43 1.10 -18.78 13.80
C HIS A 43 0.48 -17.69 12.93
N GLU A 44 0.27 -16.52 13.53
CA GLU A 44 -0.17 -15.33 12.82
C GLU A 44 1.04 -14.64 12.20
N ILE A 45 1.15 -14.72 10.87
CA ILE A 45 2.27 -14.11 10.14
C ILE A 45 1.85 -12.71 9.70
N ASN A 46 2.48 -11.71 10.29
CA ASN A 46 2.34 -10.32 9.86
C ASN A 46 3.19 -10.08 8.61
N GLN A 47 2.56 -10.06 7.46
CA GLN A 47 3.22 -9.69 6.21
C GLN A 47 3.24 -8.18 6.06
N SER A 48 4.37 -7.63 5.63
CA SER A 48 4.48 -6.22 5.27
C SER A 48 5.15 -6.05 3.92
N LEU A 49 4.78 -4.99 3.22
CA LEU A 49 5.35 -4.62 1.93
C LEU A 49 5.81 -3.16 2.00
N SER A 50 7.12 -2.97 1.82
CA SER A 50 7.74 -1.65 1.74
C SER A 50 7.96 -1.29 0.27
N LEU A 51 7.42 -0.14 -0.13
CA LEU A 51 7.53 0.41 -1.48
C LEU A 51 7.88 1.88 -1.41
N ILE A 52 8.49 2.38 -2.49
CA ILE A 52 8.84 3.78 -2.62
C ILE A 52 7.91 4.43 -3.64
N GLY A 53 7.41 5.60 -3.31
CA GLY A 53 6.61 6.43 -4.22
C GLY A 53 6.97 7.90 -4.10
N LYS A 54 6.41 8.71 -5.00
CA LYS A 54 6.51 10.17 -4.97
C LYS A 54 5.18 10.76 -4.52
N LEU A 55 5.23 11.67 -3.55
CA LEU A 55 4.05 12.42 -3.13
C LEU A 55 3.60 13.40 -4.20
N LYS A 56 2.30 13.63 -4.24
CA LYS A 56 1.63 14.66 -5.04
C LYS A 56 0.66 15.41 -4.13
N ALA A 57 0.43 16.68 -4.42
CA ALA A 57 -0.71 17.38 -3.82
C ALA A 57 -2.02 16.78 -4.36
N ALA A 58 -3.09 16.83 -3.57
CA ALA A 58 -4.41 16.41 -3.99
C ALA A 58 -4.87 17.20 -5.24
N GLU A 59 -4.67 18.51 -5.23
CA GLU A 59 -4.89 19.40 -6.37
C GLU A 59 -3.61 20.20 -6.65
N SER A 60 -3.16 20.19 -7.90
CA SER A 60 -1.95 20.91 -8.33
C SER A 60 -2.12 21.37 -9.76
N VAL A 61 -1.95 22.67 -9.99
CA VAL A 61 -2.03 23.26 -11.33
C VAL A 61 -0.93 24.28 -11.55
N VAL A 62 -0.47 24.36 -12.79
CA VAL A 62 0.33 25.49 -13.27
C VAL A 62 -0.63 26.51 -13.86
N VAL A 63 -0.78 27.65 -13.19
CA VAL A 63 -1.64 28.74 -13.65
C VAL A 63 -0.93 29.47 -14.78
N ALA A 64 -1.56 29.47 -15.96
CA ALA A 64 -1.05 30.12 -17.16
C ALA A 64 -2.00 31.22 -17.63
N SER A 65 -1.47 32.16 -18.42
CA SER A 65 -2.28 33.22 -19.03
C SER A 65 -3.08 32.67 -20.22
N GLU A 66 -4.39 32.93 -20.29
CA GLU A 66 -5.21 32.56 -21.45
C GLU A 66 -5.06 33.54 -22.62
N VAL A 67 -4.74 34.80 -22.31
CA VAL A 67 -4.58 35.90 -23.28
C VAL A 67 -3.21 36.55 -23.18
N ALA A 68 -2.83 37.30 -24.20
CA ALA A 68 -1.62 38.12 -24.19
C ALA A 68 -1.89 39.48 -23.53
N GLY A 69 -0.97 39.94 -22.68
CA GLY A 69 -1.14 41.21 -21.98
C GLY A 69 0.08 41.60 -21.14
N LYS A 70 0.10 42.85 -20.70
CA LYS A 70 1.13 43.34 -19.77
C LYS A 70 0.63 43.13 -18.33
N VAL A 71 1.48 42.61 -17.46
CA VAL A 71 1.15 42.45 -16.03
C VAL A 71 0.99 43.83 -15.38
N LYS A 72 -0.22 44.17 -14.96
CA LYS A 72 -0.55 45.43 -14.27
C LYS A 72 -0.28 45.30 -12.76
N GLN A 73 -0.73 44.20 -12.17
CA GLN A 73 -0.60 43.92 -10.75
C GLN A 73 -0.44 42.42 -10.48
N ILE A 74 0.39 42.10 -9.49
CA ILE A 74 0.47 40.78 -8.87
C ILE A 74 -0.18 40.96 -7.50
N ALA A 75 -1.33 40.33 -7.28
CA ALA A 75 -2.17 40.54 -6.10
C ALA A 75 -1.80 39.63 -4.91
N VAL A 76 -0.95 38.63 -5.16
CA VAL A 76 -0.53 37.62 -4.18
C VAL A 76 0.99 37.63 -3.98
N LYS A 77 1.43 37.00 -2.90
CA LYS A 77 2.84 36.77 -2.58
C LYS A 77 3.18 35.28 -2.71
N ALA A 78 4.45 34.98 -2.94
CA ALA A 78 4.92 33.60 -2.91
C ALA A 78 4.69 32.97 -1.52
N ASN A 79 4.32 31.69 -1.51
CA ASN A 79 3.95 30.90 -0.32
C ASN A 79 2.71 31.43 0.44
N GLN A 80 1.91 32.28 -0.18
CA GLN A 80 0.64 32.74 0.39
C GLN A 80 -0.45 31.69 0.17
N ASN A 81 -1.28 31.46 1.19
CA ASN A 81 -2.53 30.73 1.04
C ASN A 81 -3.61 31.62 0.42
N VAL A 82 -4.26 31.09 -0.60
CA VAL A 82 -5.32 31.77 -1.36
C VAL A 82 -6.59 30.92 -1.36
N GLN A 83 -7.73 31.59 -1.49
CA GLN A 83 -9.03 30.94 -1.64
C GLN A 83 -9.41 30.79 -3.12
N GLN A 84 -10.31 29.85 -3.40
CA GLN A 84 -10.92 29.73 -4.72
C GLN A 84 -11.52 31.07 -5.19
N ASN A 85 -11.33 31.38 -6.48
CA ASN A 85 -11.71 32.63 -7.16
C ASN A 85 -11.00 33.90 -6.65
N GLN A 86 -9.99 33.78 -5.78
CA GLN A 86 -9.19 34.93 -5.38
C GLN A 86 -8.31 35.41 -6.55
N LEU A 87 -8.25 36.73 -6.76
CA LEU A 87 -7.38 37.34 -7.78
C LEU A 87 -5.91 37.05 -7.47
N LEU A 88 -5.21 36.47 -8.45
CA LEU A 88 -3.78 36.19 -8.38
C LEU A 88 -2.99 37.26 -9.13
N ILE A 89 -3.33 37.47 -10.39
CA ILE A 89 -2.63 38.36 -11.31
C ILE A 89 -3.66 39.11 -12.15
N GLN A 90 -3.42 40.41 -12.31
CA GLN A 90 -4.21 41.27 -13.19
C GLN A 90 -3.33 41.73 -14.35
N LEU A 91 -3.77 41.44 -15.56
CA LEU A 91 -3.23 42.01 -16.79
C LEU A 91 -3.82 43.41 -17.03
N ASP A 92 -3.20 44.18 -17.92
CA ASP A 92 -3.68 45.49 -18.31
C ASP A 92 -5.07 45.39 -18.96
N ASP A 93 -6.06 45.89 -18.21
CA ASP A 93 -7.48 45.73 -18.48
C ASP A 93 -8.18 47.05 -18.83
N ASP A 94 -7.44 48.16 -18.99
CA ASP A 94 -8.04 49.48 -19.19
C ASP A 94 -8.94 49.52 -20.43
N LYS A 95 -8.53 48.84 -21.52
CA LYS A 95 -9.32 48.73 -22.76
C LYS A 95 -10.54 47.83 -22.59
N ALA A 96 -10.39 46.69 -21.92
CA ALA A 96 -11.49 45.75 -21.69
C ALA A 96 -12.54 46.35 -20.75
N GLN A 97 -12.11 47.08 -19.73
CA GLN A 97 -12.99 47.82 -18.82
C GLN A 97 -13.79 48.90 -19.55
N ALA A 98 -13.15 49.66 -20.45
CA ALA A 98 -13.85 50.65 -21.28
C ALA A 98 -14.90 49.99 -22.20
N ALA A 99 -14.55 48.88 -22.86
CA ALA A 99 -15.47 48.12 -23.70
C ALA A 99 -16.64 47.53 -22.90
N LEU A 100 -16.41 47.07 -21.67
CA LEU A 100 -17.47 46.60 -20.77
C LEU A 100 -18.45 47.73 -20.42
N VAL A 101 -17.93 48.91 -20.11
CA VAL A 101 -18.76 50.10 -19.81
C VAL A 101 -19.58 50.53 -21.03
N GLU A 102 -18.97 50.51 -22.22
CA GLU A 102 -19.66 50.80 -23.49
C GLU A 102 -20.80 49.78 -23.75
N ALA A 103 -20.51 48.48 -23.69
CA ALA A 103 -21.49 47.44 -23.94
C ALA A 103 -22.65 47.48 -22.94
N LYS A 104 -22.36 47.79 -21.66
CA LYS A 104 -23.37 47.97 -20.61
C LYS A 104 -24.27 49.18 -20.89
N ALA A 105 -23.71 50.29 -21.36
CA ALA A 105 -24.48 51.46 -21.75
C ALA A 105 -25.36 51.18 -22.97
N TYR A 106 -24.84 50.44 -23.95
CA TYR A 106 -25.58 50.04 -25.14
C TYR A 106 -26.79 49.15 -24.82
N LEU A 107 -26.60 48.10 -23.99
CA LEU A 107 -27.71 47.27 -23.51
C LEU A 107 -28.78 48.10 -22.82
N LYS A 108 -28.37 49.00 -21.91
CA LYS A 108 -29.29 49.88 -21.18
C LYS A 108 -30.11 50.77 -22.13
N ASP A 109 -29.52 51.24 -23.23
CA ASP A 109 -30.23 52.04 -24.23
C ASP A 109 -31.26 51.21 -25.01
N GLU A 110 -30.88 50.00 -25.44
CA GLU A 110 -31.79 49.09 -26.15
C GLU A 110 -32.95 48.61 -25.26
N GLU A 111 -32.70 48.34 -23.97
CA GLU A 111 -33.74 48.02 -22.99
C GLU A 111 -34.70 49.20 -22.79
N ARG A 112 -34.18 50.44 -22.75
CA ARG A 112 -34.99 51.66 -22.66
C ARG A 112 -35.90 51.80 -23.89
N LYS A 113 -35.37 51.59 -25.10
CA LYS A 113 -36.15 51.61 -26.35
C LYS A 113 -37.22 50.53 -26.37
N LEU A 114 -36.90 49.30 -25.94
CA LEU A 114 -37.87 48.21 -25.85
C LEU A 114 -39.03 48.56 -24.91
N LYS A 115 -38.73 49.15 -23.74
CA LYS A 115 -39.76 49.62 -22.80
C LYS A 115 -40.66 50.69 -23.40
N GLU A 116 -40.09 51.58 -24.21
CA GLU A 116 -40.85 52.59 -24.95
C GLU A 116 -41.74 51.96 -26.03
N PHE A 117 -41.23 51.02 -26.81
CA PHE A 117 -41.97 50.31 -27.86
C PHE A 117 -43.15 49.52 -27.27
N GLN A 118 -42.92 48.84 -26.14
CA GLN A 118 -43.99 48.15 -25.39
C GLN A 118 -45.12 49.10 -24.95
N ARG A 119 -44.80 50.36 -24.62
CA ARG A 119 -45.80 51.38 -24.29
C ARG A 119 -46.55 51.87 -25.53
N LEU A 120 -45.88 51.96 -26.68
CA LEU A 120 -46.46 52.41 -27.94
C LEU A 120 -47.40 51.37 -28.58
N VAL A 121 -47.07 50.06 -28.51
CA VAL A 121 -47.99 49.01 -28.99
C VAL A 121 -49.31 48.99 -28.22
N LYS A 122 -49.29 49.22 -26.90
CA LYS A 122 -50.53 49.32 -26.11
C LYS A 122 -51.45 50.46 -26.57
N ARG A 123 -50.92 51.41 -27.34
CA ARG A 123 -51.64 52.54 -27.93
C ARG A 123 -51.89 52.36 -29.43
N ASN A 124 -51.62 51.17 -29.99
CA ASN A 124 -51.68 50.86 -31.42
C ASN A 124 -50.81 51.79 -32.30
N ALA A 125 -49.73 52.34 -31.75
CA ALA A 125 -48.88 53.30 -32.44
C ALA A 125 -47.71 52.66 -33.24
N ILE A 126 -47.42 51.38 -32.97
CA ILE A 126 -46.41 50.58 -33.68
C ILE A 126 -46.90 49.12 -33.82
N THR A 127 -46.25 48.34 -34.65
CA THR A 127 -46.56 46.95 -34.99
C THR A 127 -45.88 45.93 -34.06
N GLN A 128 -46.38 44.69 -34.04
CA GLN A 128 -45.77 43.60 -33.29
C GLN A 128 -44.36 43.25 -33.82
N THR A 129 -44.17 43.30 -35.14
CA THR A 129 -42.87 43.09 -35.80
C THR A 129 -41.80 44.07 -35.32
N GLU A 130 -42.16 45.34 -35.09
CA GLU A 130 -41.23 46.34 -34.56
C GLU A 130 -40.82 46.05 -33.11
N ILE A 131 -41.74 45.54 -32.28
CA ILE A 131 -41.37 45.07 -30.94
C ILE A 131 -40.43 43.88 -31.03
N ASP A 132 -40.73 42.90 -31.87
CA ASP A 132 -39.94 41.67 -31.93
C ASP A 132 -38.54 41.94 -32.50
N ALA A 133 -38.42 42.86 -33.46
CA ALA A 133 -37.14 43.38 -33.91
C ALA A 133 -36.37 44.06 -32.76
N GLN A 134 -37.03 44.90 -31.95
CA GLN A 134 -36.39 45.57 -30.83
C GLN A 134 -35.98 44.60 -29.69
N LYS A 135 -36.74 43.52 -29.47
CA LYS A 135 -36.33 42.44 -28.55
C LYS A 135 -35.06 41.76 -29.03
N ALA A 136 -34.97 41.44 -30.32
CA ALA A 136 -33.75 40.89 -30.91
C ALA A 136 -32.56 41.85 -30.75
N SER A 137 -32.75 43.16 -30.87
CA SER A 137 -31.71 44.15 -30.59
C SER A 137 -31.23 44.13 -29.14
N VAL A 138 -32.12 43.95 -28.16
CA VAL A 138 -31.76 43.77 -26.74
C VAL A 138 -30.96 42.48 -26.54
N GLU A 139 -31.38 41.37 -27.15
CA GLU A 139 -30.65 40.09 -27.07
C GLU A 139 -29.24 40.20 -27.66
N ILE A 140 -29.08 40.89 -28.80
CA ILE A 140 -27.76 41.18 -29.40
C ILE A 140 -26.92 42.05 -28.45
N ALA A 141 -27.51 43.07 -27.83
CA ALA A 141 -26.81 43.94 -26.89
C ALA A 141 -26.38 43.18 -25.62
N GLN A 142 -27.20 42.26 -25.14
CA GLN A 142 -26.88 41.38 -24.01
C GLN A 142 -25.70 40.46 -24.36
N ALA A 143 -25.74 39.82 -25.53
CA ALA A 143 -24.64 38.99 -26.01
C ALA A 143 -23.31 39.77 -26.12
N ARG A 144 -23.36 41.03 -26.57
CA ARG A 144 -22.19 41.93 -26.59
C ARG A 144 -21.65 42.23 -25.19
N LEU A 145 -22.55 42.47 -24.22
CA LEU A 145 -22.16 42.69 -22.83
C LEU A 145 -21.47 41.45 -22.24
N ASP A 146 -22.02 40.25 -22.50
CA ASP A 146 -21.45 39.02 -21.95
C ASP A 146 -20.10 38.68 -22.60
N ALA A 147 -19.93 38.93 -23.90
CA ALA A 147 -18.62 38.85 -24.56
C ALA A 147 -17.60 39.82 -23.94
N ALA A 148 -18.01 41.06 -23.64
CA ALA A 148 -17.13 42.03 -23.00
C ALA A 148 -16.75 41.63 -21.56
N LYS A 149 -17.66 41.00 -20.81
CA LYS A 149 -17.35 40.44 -19.48
C LYS A 149 -16.37 39.29 -19.56
N ALA A 150 -16.54 38.36 -20.50
CA ALA A 150 -15.63 37.23 -20.69
C ALA A 150 -14.21 37.72 -20.99
N ASN A 151 -14.08 38.64 -21.96
CA ASN A 151 -12.78 39.24 -22.30
C ASN A 151 -12.10 39.96 -21.12
N LEU A 152 -12.89 40.57 -20.22
CA LEU A 152 -12.35 41.18 -19.01
C LEU A 152 -11.92 40.12 -17.98
N ALA A 153 -12.70 39.05 -17.83
CA ALA A 153 -12.39 37.94 -16.93
C ALA A 153 -11.07 37.25 -17.33
N ASP A 154 -10.81 37.07 -18.63
CA ASP A 154 -9.55 36.48 -19.13
C ASP A 154 -8.30 37.28 -18.71
N LEU A 155 -8.46 38.59 -18.43
CA LEU A 155 -7.39 39.47 -17.96
C LEU A 155 -7.22 39.43 -16.43
N HIS A 156 -8.18 38.84 -15.71
CA HIS A 156 -8.19 38.67 -14.25
C HIS A 156 -7.97 37.21 -13.90
N ILE A 157 -6.70 36.85 -13.72
CA ILE A 157 -6.29 35.48 -13.46
C ILE A 157 -6.55 35.18 -11.98
N THR A 158 -7.47 34.25 -11.73
CA THR A 158 -7.94 33.87 -10.38
C THR A 158 -7.55 32.43 -10.03
N ALA A 159 -7.61 32.10 -8.73
CA ALA A 159 -7.31 30.75 -8.26
C ALA A 159 -8.46 29.76 -8.55
N PRO A 160 -8.23 28.64 -9.27
CA PRO A 160 -9.28 27.66 -9.55
C PRO A 160 -9.76 26.89 -8.32
N PHE A 161 -8.94 26.80 -7.27
CA PHE A 161 -9.24 26.19 -5.98
C PHE A 161 -8.45 26.88 -4.85
N SER A 162 -8.66 26.47 -3.61
CA SER A 162 -7.92 27.04 -2.46
C SER A 162 -6.60 26.30 -2.27
N GLY A 163 -5.49 27.01 -2.11
CA GLY A 163 -4.18 26.37 -2.01
C GLY A 163 -3.05 27.35 -1.69
N THR A 164 -1.82 26.87 -1.78
CA THR A 164 -0.61 27.66 -1.56
C THR A 164 0.01 28.05 -2.90
N VAL A 165 0.30 29.34 -3.06
CA VAL A 165 0.93 29.89 -4.27
C VAL A 165 2.44 29.59 -4.26
N GLY A 166 2.96 29.09 -5.37
CA GLY A 166 4.38 28.87 -5.60
C GLY A 166 5.19 30.16 -5.75
N PHE A 167 6.43 30.03 -6.21
CA PHE A 167 7.26 31.20 -6.51
C PHE A 167 6.75 31.93 -7.77
N ILE A 168 7.00 33.24 -7.80
CA ILE A 168 6.61 34.11 -8.91
C ILE A 168 7.90 34.72 -9.47
N ASP A 169 8.35 34.20 -10.61
CA ASP A 169 9.65 34.56 -11.21
C ASP A 169 9.56 35.73 -12.20
N PHE A 170 8.65 36.67 -11.94
CA PHE A 170 8.51 37.86 -12.75
C PHE A 170 7.97 39.07 -11.99
N SER A 171 8.23 40.23 -12.58
CA SER A 171 7.82 41.52 -12.04
C SER A 171 6.64 42.11 -12.80
N ARG A 172 5.95 43.05 -12.13
CA ARG A 172 4.98 43.94 -12.76
C ARG A 172 5.59 44.59 -14.00
N GLY A 173 4.79 44.71 -15.05
CA GLY A 173 5.20 45.25 -16.34
C GLY A 173 5.77 44.23 -17.33
N LYS A 174 5.98 42.97 -16.93
CA LYS A 174 6.30 41.88 -17.86
C LYS A 174 5.16 41.70 -18.88
N MET A 175 5.53 41.51 -20.14
CA MET A 175 4.60 41.10 -21.19
C MET A 175 4.46 39.58 -21.17
N VAL A 176 3.24 39.07 -21.19
CA VAL A 176 2.93 37.64 -21.24
C VAL A 176 2.11 37.32 -22.50
N SER A 177 2.22 36.09 -22.96
CA SER A 177 1.48 35.53 -24.09
C SER A 177 0.51 34.46 -23.59
N ALA A 178 -0.49 34.10 -24.41
CA ALA A 178 -1.33 32.93 -24.13
C ALA A 178 -0.47 31.66 -23.93
N GLY A 179 -0.78 30.87 -22.90
CA GLY A 179 -0.01 29.69 -22.48
C GLY A 179 1.24 29.97 -21.65
N THR A 180 1.57 31.24 -21.37
CA THR A 180 2.71 31.55 -20.49
C THR A 180 2.39 31.13 -19.07
N GLU A 181 3.18 30.21 -18.51
CA GLU A 181 3.11 29.80 -17.12
C GLU A 181 3.51 30.96 -16.19
N LEU A 182 2.71 31.21 -15.16
CA LEU A 182 2.87 32.33 -14.26
C LEU A 182 3.29 31.87 -12.86
N LEU A 183 2.57 30.91 -12.30
CA LEU A 183 2.83 30.37 -10.97
C LEU A 183 2.24 28.96 -10.84
N THR A 184 2.67 28.23 -9.82
CA THR A 184 2.00 27.00 -9.39
C THR A 184 1.03 27.30 -8.26
N LEU A 185 -0.07 26.54 -8.21
CA LEU A 185 -1.01 26.55 -7.11
C LEU A 185 -1.22 25.09 -6.67
N ASP A 186 -0.92 24.81 -5.41
CA ASP A 186 -0.93 23.47 -4.86
C ASP A 186 -1.79 23.42 -3.59
N ASP A 187 -2.71 22.47 -3.48
CA ASP A 187 -3.37 22.14 -2.21
C ASP A 187 -2.46 21.22 -1.40
N LEU A 188 -1.87 21.79 -0.34
CA LEU A 188 -0.93 21.10 0.53
C LEU A 188 -1.58 20.48 1.76
N SER A 189 -2.90 20.66 1.95
CA SER A 189 -3.60 20.15 3.13
C SER A 189 -3.65 18.62 3.16
N VAL A 190 -3.74 18.02 1.98
CA VAL A 190 -3.86 16.59 1.76
C VAL A 190 -2.86 16.16 0.69
N MET A 191 -2.10 15.12 0.99
CA MET A 191 -1.05 14.60 0.12
C MET A 191 -1.38 13.19 -0.35
N GLU A 192 -1.23 12.94 -1.66
CA GLU A 192 -1.47 11.64 -2.27
C GLU A 192 -0.15 10.93 -2.61
N LEU A 193 -0.09 9.63 -2.34
CA LEU A 193 0.98 8.74 -2.74
C LEU A 193 0.41 7.61 -3.60
N ASP A 194 0.88 7.52 -4.84
CA ASP A 194 0.58 6.38 -5.70
C ASP A 194 1.68 5.32 -5.57
N LEU A 195 1.33 4.10 -5.16
CA LEU A 195 2.22 2.96 -5.09
C LEU A 195 1.85 1.91 -6.15
N GLN A 196 2.87 1.21 -6.64
CA GLN A 196 2.73 0.10 -7.60
C GLN A 196 2.90 -1.22 -6.84
N ILE A 197 1.80 -1.88 -6.53
CA ILE A 197 1.76 -3.09 -5.71
C ILE A 197 1.64 -4.33 -6.61
N PRO A 198 2.49 -5.36 -6.46
CA PRO A 198 2.36 -6.59 -7.24
C PRO A 198 1.00 -7.27 -7.06
N GLU A 199 0.43 -7.80 -8.15
CA GLU A 199 -0.90 -8.42 -8.18
C GLU A 199 -1.14 -9.49 -7.09
N ARG A 200 -0.10 -10.24 -6.69
CA ARG A 200 -0.22 -11.30 -5.66
C ARG A 200 -0.77 -10.80 -4.31
N TYR A 201 -0.67 -9.50 -4.03
CA TYR A 201 -1.19 -8.89 -2.80
C TYR A 201 -2.62 -8.35 -2.95
N LEU A 202 -3.23 -8.43 -4.14
CA LEU A 202 -4.55 -7.85 -4.44
C LEU A 202 -5.63 -8.30 -3.46
N SER A 203 -5.67 -9.59 -3.11
CA SER A 203 -6.67 -10.15 -2.18
C SER A 203 -6.54 -9.63 -0.76
N MET A 204 -5.38 -9.08 -0.39
CA MET A 204 -5.10 -8.56 0.94
C MET A 204 -5.35 -7.05 1.05
N LEU A 205 -5.50 -6.35 -0.08
CA LEU A 205 -5.72 -4.91 -0.12
C LEU A 205 -7.17 -4.55 0.14
N SER A 206 -7.38 -3.51 0.94
CA SER A 206 -8.69 -2.95 1.23
C SER A 206 -8.61 -1.43 1.38
N VAL A 207 -9.68 -0.74 0.97
CA VAL A 207 -9.83 0.69 1.22
C VAL A 207 -9.98 0.93 2.72
N GLY A 208 -9.29 1.94 3.24
CA GLY A 208 -9.23 2.28 4.66
C GLY A 208 -8.03 1.66 5.39
N MET A 209 -7.25 0.80 4.74
CA MET A 209 -6.03 0.23 5.32
C MET A 209 -5.02 1.33 5.69
N GLU A 210 -4.45 1.22 6.89
CA GLU A 210 -3.42 2.14 7.35
C GLU A 210 -2.07 1.84 6.69
N VAL A 211 -1.38 2.90 6.31
CA VAL A 211 -0.05 2.84 5.71
C VAL A 211 0.86 3.79 6.46
N ALA A 212 1.96 3.25 6.99
CA ALA A 212 2.99 4.07 7.61
C ALA A 212 4.04 4.43 6.56
N ALA A 213 4.35 5.71 6.42
CA ALA A 213 5.36 6.18 5.49
C ALA A 213 6.42 7.03 6.17
N LYS A 214 7.65 6.97 5.65
CA LYS A 214 8.79 7.76 6.10
C LYS A 214 9.41 8.50 4.92
N THR A 215 10.07 9.61 5.20
CA THR A 215 10.88 10.34 4.23
C THR A 215 12.21 10.73 4.86
N SER A 216 13.26 10.77 4.04
CA SER A 216 14.59 11.18 4.47
C SER A 216 14.64 12.61 4.98
N ALA A 217 13.71 13.47 4.55
CA ALA A 217 13.65 14.88 4.97
C ALA A 217 13.35 15.05 6.46
N TRP A 218 12.65 14.08 7.07
CA TRP A 218 12.17 14.15 8.47
C TRP A 218 12.72 13.00 9.34
N GLY A 219 13.82 12.35 8.91
CA GLY A 219 14.49 11.30 9.67
C GLY A 219 13.59 10.10 9.97
N GLU A 220 13.40 9.80 11.27
CA GLU A 220 12.61 8.63 11.74
C GLU A 220 11.12 8.92 11.93
N GLN A 221 10.66 10.15 11.69
CA GLN A 221 9.26 10.51 11.81
C GLN A 221 8.40 9.68 10.85
N ARG A 222 7.30 9.13 11.37
CA ARG A 222 6.33 8.33 10.61
C ARG A 222 5.10 9.16 10.33
N PHE A 223 4.70 9.18 9.07
CA PHE A 223 3.43 9.75 8.62
C PHE A 223 2.45 8.59 8.43
N SER A 224 1.28 8.70 9.06
CA SER A 224 0.21 7.72 8.88
C SER A 224 -0.70 8.20 7.76
N GLY A 225 -0.96 7.32 6.79
CA GLY A 225 -1.89 7.55 5.69
C GLY A 225 -2.87 6.40 5.57
N LYS A 226 -3.87 6.57 4.71
CA LYS A 226 -4.90 5.54 4.48
C LYS A 226 -5.04 5.26 3.01
N VAL A 227 -5.26 4.00 2.65
CA VAL A 227 -5.62 3.62 1.28
C VAL A 227 -7.00 4.18 0.97
N THR A 228 -7.09 5.11 0.03
CA THR A 228 -8.35 5.73 -0.40
C THR A 228 -8.86 5.18 -1.72
N GLY A 229 -7.95 4.67 -2.55
CA GLY A 229 -8.29 4.11 -3.86
C GLY A 229 -7.41 2.93 -4.24
N ILE A 230 -8.05 1.92 -4.84
CA ILE A 230 -7.38 0.81 -5.51
C ILE A 230 -7.81 0.91 -6.97
N ASP A 231 -6.84 0.96 -7.88
CA ASP A 231 -7.13 1.13 -9.31
C ASP A 231 -7.95 -0.06 -9.85
N THR A 232 -8.76 0.19 -10.86
CA THR A 232 -9.64 -0.81 -11.47
C THR A 232 -8.92 -1.76 -12.42
N ARG A 233 -7.68 -1.44 -12.79
CA ARG A 233 -6.88 -2.17 -13.78
C ARG A 233 -5.47 -2.46 -13.27
N ILE A 234 -5.03 -3.67 -13.56
CA ILE A 234 -3.63 -4.09 -13.40
C ILE A 234 -2.89 -3.72 -14.69
N SER A 235 -1.66 -3.20 -14.55
CA SER A 235 -0.78 -2.96 -15.69
C SER A 235 -0.39 -4.28 -16.35
N ALA A 236 -0.73 -4.46 -17.63
CA ALA A 236 -0.38 -5.67 -18.38
C ALA A 236 1.15 -5.84 -18.59
N GLU A 237 1.91 -4.75 -18.51
CA GLU A 237 3.37 -4.77 -18.70
C GLU A 237 4.13 -5.14 -17.43
N THR A 238 3.68 -4.62 -16.28
CA THR A 238 4.41 -4.75 -15.00
C THR A 238 3.75 -5.69 -14.01
N LEU A 239 2.51 -6.14 -14.27
CA LEU A 239 1.69 -6.94 -13.35
C LEU A 239 1.53 -6.28 -11.97
N ASN A 240 1.60 -4.95 -11.95
CA ASN A 240 1.40 -4.14 -10.76
C ASN A 240 0.04 -3.43 -10.83
N LEU A 241 -0.55 -3.30 -9.66
CA LEU A 241 -1.76 -2.55 -9.39
C LEU A 241 -1.40 -1.22 -8.76
N ARG A 242 -2.00 -0.13 -9.25
CA ARG A 242 -1.83 1.18 -8.63
C ARG A 242 -2.75 1.30 -7.42
N VAL A 243 -2.18 1.70 -6.29
CA VAL A 243 -2.92 1.98 -5.06
C VAL A 243 -2.62 3.41 -4.61
N ARG A 244 -3.67 4.15 -4.30
CA ARG A 244 -3.59 5.54 -3.82
C ARG A 244 -3.77 5.58 -2.32
N ILE A 245 -2.83 6.25 -1.67
CA ILE A 245 -2.81 6.48 -0.23
C ILE A 245 -2.85 7.98 0.01
N GLU A 246 -3.65 8.39 0.98
CA GLU A 246 -3.83 9.79 1.36
C GLU A 246 -3.22 10.05 2.74
N PHE A 247 -2.54 11.19 2.89
CA PHE A 247 -1.92 11.65 4.13
C PHE A 247 -2.41 13.06 4.46
N ASP A 248 -2.95 13.24 5.66
CA ASP A 248 -3.23 14.57 6.21
C ASP A 248 -1.91 15.32 6.47
N ASN A 249 -1.86 16.60 6.09
CA ASN A 249 -0.65 17.42 6.19
C ASN A 249 -0.92 18.78 6.87
N PRO A 250 -1.47 18.80 8.10
CA PRO A 250 -1.86 20.04 8.77
C PRO A 250 -0.69 21.00 9.03
N GLU A 251 0.52 20.45 9.20
CA GLU A 251 1.74 21.22 9.45
C GLU A 251 2.49 21.62 8.16
N ASN A 252 1.97 21.25 6.98
CA ASN A 252 2.59 21.50 5.67
C ASN A 252 4.04 20.99 5.55
N GLN A 253 4.38 19.96 6.33
CA GLN A 253 5.71 19.32 6.36
C GLN A 253 5.98 18.50 5.10
N LEU A 254 4.95 17.87 4.57
CA LEU A 254 5.01 17.12 3.32
C LEU A 254 4.83 18.07 2.14
N LYS A 255 5.64 17.88 1.09
CA LYS A 255 5.58 18.65 -0.15
C LYS A 255 5.44 17.73 -1.35
N PRO A 256 4.77 18.16 -2.43
CA PRO A 256 4.74 17.43 -3.69
C PRO A 256 6.16 17.16 -4.19
N GLY A 257 6.37 15.99 -4.80
CA GLY A 257 7.67 15.55 -5.30
C GLY A 257 8.57 14.87 -4.27
N MET A 258 8.24 14.92 -2.98
CA MET A 258 8.97 14.18 -1.94
C MET A 258 8.89 12.67 -2.18
N LEU A 259 10.03 11.98 -2.00
CA LEU A 259 10.07 10.53 -1.97
C LEU A 259 9.63 10.03 -0.59
N MET A 260 8.72 9.07 -0.59
CA MET A 260 8.24 8.38 0.60
C MET A 260 8.53 6.90 0.48
N ASN A 261 9.07 6.31 1.54
CA ASN A 261 9.07 4.87 1.75
C ASN A 261 7.83 4.52 2.58
N ALA A 262 6.85 3.89 1.94
CA ALA A 262 5.61 3.47 2.54
C ALA A 262 5.64 1.97 2.83
N SER A 263 5.24 1.61 4.04
CA SER A 263 5.09 0.24 4.51
C SER A 263 3.61 -0.06 4.72
N LEU A 264 3.09 -0.97 3.90
CA LEU A 264 1.76 -1.54 4.08
C LEU A 264 1.86 -2.76 4.98
N ALA A 265 1.06 -2.80 6.04
CA ALA A 265 0.91 -3.98 6.89
C ALA A 265 -0.36 -4.72 6.46
N PHE A 266 -0.20 -5.97 6.03
CA PHE A 266 -1.34 -6.81 5.68
C PHE A 266 -1.92 -7.50 6.91
N PRO A 267 -3.21 -7.87 6.89
CA PRO A 267 -3.79 -8.70 7.93
C PRO A 267 -2.97 -9.97 8.13
N ALA A 268 -2.84 -10.41 9.38
CA ALA A 268 -2.13 -11.64 9.69
C ALA A 268 -2.80 -12.83 9.01
N ILE A 269 -1.99 -13.67 8.35
CA ILE A 269 -2.45 -14.93 7.80
C ILE A 269 -2.07 -16.02 8.79
N LYS A 270 -3.05 -16.86 9.14
CA LYS A 270 -2.78 -18.08 9.91
C LYS A 270 -2.20 -19.12 8.97
N ALA A 271 -0.97 -19.53 9.23
CA ALA A 271 -0.33 -20.61 8.49
C ALA A 271 0.12 -21.72 9.46
N PRO A 272 0.13 -22.98 9.01
CA PRO A 272 0.70 -24.08 9.77
C PRO A 272 2.20 -23.85 9.91
N ILE A 273 2.68 -23.86 11.16
CA ILE A 273 4.11 -23.81 11.48
C ILE A 273 4.53 -25.13 12.10
N ILE A 274 5.75 -25.54 11.80
CA ILE A 274 6.33 -26.73 12.41
C ILE A 274 7.74 -26.43 12.92
N PRO A 275 8.21 -27.09 13.99
CA PRO A 275 9.59 -27.01 14.40
C PRO A 275 10.51 -27.51 13.29
N VAL A 276 11.65 -26.86 13.09
CA VAL A 276 12.63 -27.27 12.08
C VAL A 276 13.16 -28.69 12.32
N GLN A 277 13.09 -29.15 13.58
CA GLN A 277 13.45 -30.51 13.98
C GLN A 277 12.54 -31.58 13.37
N ALA A 278 11.30 -31.24 13.01
CA ALA A 278 10.34 -32.15 12.38
C ALA A 278 10.63 -32.43 10.90
N LEU A 279 11.56 -31.69 10.29
CA LEU A 279 11.88 -31.81 8.87
C LEU A 279 12.89 -32.92 8.58
N GLU A 280 12.52 -33.83 7.68
CA GLU A 280 13.44 -34.77 7.04
C GLU A 280 13.95 -34.19 5.71
N TYR A 281 15.26 -34.12 5.57
CA TYR A 281 15.93 -33.66 4.35
C TYR A 281 16.27 -34.87 3.47
N SER A 282 15.68 -34.93 2.27
CA SER A 282 15.95 -36.00 1.32
C SER A 282 16.25 -35.41 -0.06
N GLY A 283 17.55 -35.21 -0.32
CA GLY A 283 18.03 -34.49 -1.49
C GLY A 283 17.52 -33.04 -1.51
N THR A 284 16.88 -32.66 -2.61
CA THR A 284 16.28 -31.32 -2.78
C THR A 284 14.90 -31.19 -2.17
N LYS A 285 14.24 -32.29 -1.81
CA LYS A 285 12.89 -32.32 -1.27
C LYS A 285 12.90 -32.29 0.26
N ARG A 286 11.75 -31.92 0.83
CA ARG A 286 11.54 -31.80 2.28
C ARG A 286 10.33 -32.63 2.65
N PHE A 287 10.43 -33.39 3.73
CA PHE A 287 9.38 -34.29 4.17
C PHE A 287 9.09 -34.10 5.66
N VAL A 288 7.87 -34.41 6.05
CA VAL A 288 7.41 -34.48 7.43
C VAL A 288 6.69 -35.82 7.61
N TYR A 289 6.80 -36.43 8.79
CA TYR A 289 6.00 -37.60 9.13
C TYR A 289 4.75 -37.16 9.86
N VAL A 290 3.59 -37.38 9.24
CA VAL A 290 2.26 -37.13 9.81
C VAL A 290 1.71 -38.45 10.34
N ILE A 291 1.14 -38.43 11.54
CA ILE A 291 0.59 -39.61 12.21
C ILE A 291 -0.93 -39.62 12.07
N ASP A 292 -1.47 -40.74 11.59
CA ASP A 292 -2.91 -40.96 11.49
C ASP A 292 -3.54 -41.42 12.83
N GLU A 293 -4.87 -41.52 12.87
CA GLU A 293 -5.61 -42.00 14.05
C GLU A 293 -5.25 -43.44 14.47
N ASN A 294 -4.61 -44.21 13.59
CA ASN A 294 -4.16 -45.58 13.83
C ASN A 294 -2.70 -45.67 14.30
N ASN A 295 -2.09 -44.54 14.70
CA ASN A 295 -0.68 -44.43 15.08
C ASN A 295 0.32 -44.87 14.00
N LYS A 296 -0.05 -44.72 12.72
CA LYS A 296 0.85 -44.96 11.59
C LYS A 296 1.41 -43.64 11.08
N ALA A 297 2.72 -43.60 10.88
CA ALA A 297 3.38 -42.45 10.29
C ALA A 297 3.40 -42.56 8.76
N THR A 298 2.90 -41.52 8.11
CA THR A 298 2.95 -41.35 6.65
C THR A 298 3.97 -40.27 6.32
N ARG A 299 4.84 -40.54 5.36
CA ARG A 299 5.85 -39.59 4.91
C ARG A 299 5.26 -38.65 3.87
N GLN A 300 5.09 -37.38 4.23
CA GLN A 300 4.46 -36.38 3.37
C GLN A 300 5.49 -35.35 2.89
N GLU A 301 5.49 -35.08 1.59
CA GLU A 301 6.33 -34.01 1.01
C GLU A 301 5.73 -32.66 1.36
N VAL A 302 6.57 -31.71 1.78
CA VAL A 302 6.14 -30.38 2.19
C VAL A 302 6.88 -29.30 1.42
N LEU A 303 6.18 -28.19 1.15
CA LEU A 303 6.80 -26.96 0.66
C LEU A 303 6.99 -25.99 1.82
N LEU A 304 8.24 -25.54 2.01
CA LEU A 304 8.62 -24.64 3.08
C LEU A 304 8.47 -23.19 2.61
N GLY A 305 7.86 -22.37 3.46
CA GLY A 305 7.80 -20.92 3.33
C GLY A 305 8.88 -20.23 4.16
N ALA A 306 8.51 -19.10 4.77
CA ALA A 306 9.42 -18.33 5.61
C ALA A 306 9.84 -19.10 6.88
N ARG A 307 11.09 -18.92 7.30
CA ARG A 307 11.59 -19.39 8.60
C ARG A 307 11.39 -18.29 9.63
N VAL A 308 10.79 -18.63 10.77
CA VAL A 308 10.61 -17.72 11.91
C VAL A 308 11.32 -18.37 13.10
N ASP A 309 12.46 -17.80 13.50
CA ASP A 309 13.32 -18.34 14.56
C ASP A 309 13.67 -19.84 14.40
N ASN A 310 13.07 -20.70 15.24
CA ASN A 310 13.29 -22.15 15.26
C ASN A 310 12.16 -22.96 14.59
N GLU A 311 11.22 -22.26 13.97
CA GLU A 311 10.03 -22.80 13.30
C GLU A 311 10.05 -22.42 11.82
N VAL A 312 9.30 -23.18 11.03
CA VAL A 312 9.17 -22.95 9.59
C VAL A 312 7.70 -23.01 9.20
N VAL A 313 7.31 -22.06 8.37
CA VAL A 313 5.97 -22.00 7.80
C VAL A 313 5.85 -23.06 6.71
N ILE A 314 4.76 -23.81 6.69
CA ILE A 314 4.47 -24.79 5.65
C ILE A 314 3.46 -24.18 4.66
N GLU A 315 3.86 -24.04 3.39
CA GLU A 315 2.98 -23.53 2.33
C GLU A 315 2.02 -24.61 1.83
N SER A 316 2.46 -25.86 1.82
CA SER A 316 1.62 -27.01 1.47
C SER A 316 2.19 -28.32 2.01
N GLY A 317 1.30 -29.30 2.17
CA GLY A 317 1.64 -30.66 2.56
C GLY A 317 1.39 -31.00 4.03
N VAL A 318 0.91 -30.08 4.86
CA VAL A 318 0.46 -30.35 6.24
C VAL A 318 -0.67 -29.37 6.57
N GLU A 319 -1.70 -29.84 7.27
CA GLU A 319 -2.83 -29.03 7.72
C GLU A 319 -2.72 -28.66 9.20
N ILE A 320 -3.46 -27.63 9.59
CA ILE A 320 -3.52 -27.20 10.99
C ILE A 320 -4.18 -28.30 11.82
N GLY A 321 -3.54 -28.68 12.93
CA GLY A 321 -4.04 -29.73 13.82
C GLY A 321 -3.50 -31.13 13.50
N ASP A 322 -2.77 -31.32 12.41
CA ASP A 322 -2.08 -32.58 12.12
C ASP A 322 -1.06 -32.92 13.22
N LYS A 323 -0.90 -34.21 13.54
CA LYS A 323 0.09 -34.68 14.50
C LYS A 323 1.37 -35.07 13.75
N ILE A 324 2.46 -34.39 14.05
CA ILE A 324 3.75 -34.58 13.36
C ILE A 324 4.83 -35.12 14.29
N VAL A 325 5.84 -35.79 13.73
CA VAL A 325 7.00 -36.28 14.47
C VAL A 325 8.09 -35.21 14.56
N VAL A 326 8.50 -34.85 15.78
CA VAL A 326 9.55 -33.84 16.03
C VAL A 326 10.88 -34.48 16.42
N GLN A 327 10.86 -35.62 17.14
CA GLN A 327 12.08 -36.36 17.51
C GLN A 327 11.93 -37.85 17.23
N GLY A 328 13.03 -38.51 16.85
CA GLY A 328 13.04 -39.94 16.49
C GLY A 328 13.01 -40.22 14.98
N ILE A 329 13.07 -39.16 14.15
CA ILE A 329 12.97 -39.22 12.67
C ILE A 329 13.99 -40.18 12.02
N VAL A 330 15.19 -40.32 12.60
CA VAL A 330 16.29 -41.14 12.04
C VAL A 330 15.89 -42.60 11.80
N ASN A 331 14.99 -43.15 12.64
CA ASN A 331 14.54 -44.54 12.54
C ASN A 331 13.16 -44.69 11.87
N MET A 332 12.60 -43.59 11.35
CA MET A 332 11.29 -43.58 10.72
C MET A 332 11.33 -44.10 9.29
N ARG A 333 10.24 -44.74 8.88
CA ARG A 333 9.95 -45.11 7.50
C ARG A 333 8.46 -44.93 7.27
N ASP A 334 8.09 -44.80 6.00
CA ASP A 334 6.70 -44.71 5.60
C ASP A 334 5.90 -45.96 6.03
N GLY A 335 4.74 -45.76 6.65
CA GLY A 335 3.82 -46.80 7.11
C GLY A 335 4.20 -47.52 8.42
N VAL A 336 5.22 -47.05 9.15
CA VAL A 336 5.64 -47.64 10.43
C VAL A 336 4.65 -47.27 11.54
N GLU A 337 4.36 -48.25 12.42
CA GLU A 337 3.59 -48.05 13.64
C GLU A 337 4.46 -47.37 14.71
N VAL A 338 3.89 -46.35 15.34
CA VAL A 338 4.61 -45.43 16.21
C VAL A 338 4.08 -45.55 17.64
N LYS A 339 4.98 -45.44 18.60
CA LYS A 339 4.61 -45.31 20.02
C LYS A 339 4.98 -43.90 20.50
N GLU A 340 3.97 -43.11 20.82
CA GLU A 340 4.13 -41.73 21.26
C GLU A 340 4.74 -41.65 22.67
N ILE A 341 5.75 -40.78 22.83
CA ILE A 341 6.14 -40.22 24.12
C ILE A 341 5.77 -38.74 24.08
N VAL A 342 4.79 -38.35 24.88
CA VAL A 342 4.36 -36.95 25.00
C VAL A 342 5.52 -36.14 25.58
N ALA A 343 5.98 -35.11 24.87
CA ALA A 343 6.93 -34.14 25.42
C ALA A 343 6.28 -33.41 26.61
N PRO A 344 7.01 -33.12 27.70
CA PRO A 344 6.48 -32.26 28.74
C PRO A 344 6.17 -30.87 28.14
N LEU A 345 4.92 -30.42 28.29
CA LEU A 345 4.45 -29.10 27.90
C LEU A 345 5.46 -28.04 28.36
N LYS A 346 5.94 -27.19 27.44
CA LYS A 346 6.76 -26.02 27.78
C LYS A 346 5.93 -25.14 28.74
N ALA A 347 6.33 -25.08 30.00
CA ALA A 347 5.80 -24.09 30.93
C ALA A 347 6.21 -22.70 30.42
N ASN A 348 5.24 -21.81 30.21
CA ASN A 348 5.49 -20.40 29.99
C ASN A 348 6.28 -19.85 31.18
N THR A 349 7.57 -19.60 30.98
CA THR A 349 8.36 -18.76 31.90
C THR A 349 7.95 -17.31 31.64
N THR A 350 6.82 -16.91 32.20
CA THR A 350 6.50 -15.50 32.43
C THR A 350 6.59 -15.25 33.92
N ASP A 351 7.82 -15.29 34.47
CA ASP A 351 8.13 -14.49 35.64
C ASP A 351 9.64 -14.30 35.82
N VAL A 352 9.98 -13.17 36.44
CA VAL A 352 11.30 -12.72 36.92
C VAL A 352 12.18 -11.95 35.92
N THR A 353 11.86 -10.66 35.78
CA THR A 353 12.87 -9.59 35.97
C THR A 353 12.18 -8.31 36.45
N ARG A 354 11.94 -8.24 37.76
CA ARG A 354 11.81 -6.97 38.50
C ARG A 354 12.22 -7.18 39.97
N ASN A 355 13.52 -7.15 40.16
CA ASN A 355 14.24 -6.76 41.38
C ASN A 355 15.20 -5.68 40.84
N ASP A 356 15.37 -4.46 41.35
CA ASP A 356 15.29 -3.95 42.71
C ASP A 356 15.05 -2.43 42.64
N SER A 357 14.18 -1.89 43.48
CA SER A 357 14.31 -0.51 43.95
C SER A 357 13.83 -0.47 45.40
N GLU A 358 14.75 -0.89 46.25
CA GLU A 358 14.73 -0.74 47.70
C GLU A 358 14.73 0.76 48.03
N SER A 359 13.63 1.22 48.60
CA SER A 359 13.45 2.55 49.17
C SER A 359 14.19 2.63 50.50
N VAL A 360 15.24 3.44 50.56
CA VAL A 360 15.86 3.92 51.80
C VAL A 360 15.60 5.42 51.90
N GLU A 361 14.84 5.80 52.93
CA GLU A 361 14.78 7.13 53.52
C GLU A 361 16.11 7.46 54.21
N GLU A 362 16.61 8.70 54.04
CA GLU A 362 17.36 9.51 55.03
C GLU A 362 17.69 10.86 54.34
N GLU A 363 17.05 11.98 54.71
CA GLU A 363 17.39 12.87 55.83
C GLU A 363 18.72 13.65 55.66
N ASN A 364 18.67 14.74 54.88
CA ASN A 364 19.17 16.10 55.19
C ASN A 364 19.12 17.03 53.96
#